data_AF-A0A126T2N0-F1
#
_entry.id   AF-A0A126T2N0-F1
#
_cell.length_a   1.000
_cell.length_b   1.000
_cell.length_c   1.000
_cell.angle_alpha   90.00
_cell.angle_beta   90.00
_cell.angle_gamma   90.00
#
_symmetry.space_group_name_H-M   'P 1'
#
loop_
_entity.id
_entity.type
_entity.pdbx_description
1 polymer ?
#
loop_
_entity_poly.entity_id
_entity_poly.type
_entity_poly.pdbx_seq_one_letter_code
_entity_poly.pdbx_strand_id
1 'polypeptide(L)'
;MYKASQNQIHISANLGEYAIPPLKDMLVLGKESAIGCIAMRRAIELLVKAPFEHIEFDDDVISDILVRQSLLKRISRGALIDFVLTQIKPLMSADEILHAELDISVQLNTKL
;
A
#
# COMPACT_ATOMS: atom_id res chain seq x y z
N MET A 1 25.24 57.14 14.77
CA MET A 1 24.41 56.10 14.12
C MET A 1 25.12 54.76 14.30
N TYR A 2 24.63 53.89 15.18
CA TYR A 2 25.21 52.56 15.43
C TYR A 2 24.85 51.62 14.26
N LYS A 3 25.87 51.02 13.62
CA LYS A 3 25.70 50.01 12.57
C LYS A 3 25.42 48.66 13.24
N ALA A 4 24.26 48.08 12.97
CA ALA A 4 23.84 46.79 13.49
C ALA A 4 24.78 45.66 13.02
N SER A 5 25.17 44.79 13.95
CA SER A 5 25.93 43.57 13.70
C SER A 5 25.12 42.59 12.84
N GLN A 6 25.52 42.40 11.59
CA GLN A 6 24.94 41.36 10.72
C GLN A 6 25.63 40.03 11.01
N ASN A 7 25.02 39.19 11.85
CA ASN A 7 25.40 37.78 11.92
C ASN A 7 25.06 37.13 10.57
N GLN A 8 26.08 36.83 9.78
CA GLN A 8 25.92 36.20 8.47
C GLN A 8 25.90 34.68 8.65
N ILE A 9 24.71 34.09 8.63
CA ILE A 9 24.53 32.63 8.69
C ILE A 9 24.49 32.10 7.25
N HIS A 10 25.45 31.26 6.90
CA HIS A 10 25.50 30.58 5.60
C HIS A 10 25.02 29.13 5.75
N ILE A 11 23.99 28.75 5.01
CA ILE A 11 23.43 27.39 4.99
C ILE A 11 23.52 26.87 3.56
N SER A 12 24.19 25.73 3.38
CA SER A 12 24.20 24.97 2.13
C SER A 12 23.65 23.57 2.40
N ALA A 13 22.82 23.06 1.49
CA ALA A 13 22.23 21.73 1.60
C ALA A 13 22.22 21.05 0.23
N ASN A 14 22.47 19.74 0.24
CA ASN A 14 22.31 18.87 -0.92
C ASN A 14 21.21 17.87 -0.58
N LEU A 15 20.16 17.82 -1.40
CA LEU A 15 18.93 17.10 -1.09
C LEU A 15 18.78 15.89 -1.99
N GLY A 16 18.38 14.76 -1.40
CA GLY A 16 17.95 13.54 -2.08
C GLY A 16 16.48 13.23 -1.78
N GLU A 17 15.87 12.41 -2.62
CA GLU A 17 14.45 12.07 -2.50
C GLU A 17 14.18 11.17 -1.29
N TYR A 18 13.09 11.46 -0.58
CA TYR A 18 12.62 10.68 0.55
C TYR A 18 11.61 9.63 0.06
N ALA A 19 11.97 8.34 0.08
CA ALA A 19 11.10 7.26 -0.39
C ALA A 19 10.40 6.53 0.80
N ILE A 20 9.20 6.99 1.14
CA ILE A 20 8.24 6.34 2.06
C ILE A 20 7.19 5.62 1.22
N PRO A 21 6.73 4.42 1.64
CA PRO A 21 6.54 3.33 0.71
C PRO A 21 5.52 3.69 -0.37
N PRO A 22 5.72 3.21 -1.61
CA PRO A 22 4.79 3.40 -2.71
C PRO A 22 3.52 2.54 -2.53
N LEU A 23 2.97 2.48 -1.31
CA LEU A 23 1.75 1.74 -1.06
C LEU A 23 0.56 2.58 -1.52
N LYS A 24 0.19 2.37 -2.78
CA LYS A 24 -1.00 2.98 -3.35
C LYS A 24 -2.24 2.18 -3.03
N ASP A 25 -2.32 0.92 -3.44
CA ASP A 25 -3.62 0.24 -3.49
C ASP A 25 -3.68 -1.06 -2.70
N MET A 26 -2.73 -1.97 -2.88
CA MET A 26 -2.80 -3.29 -2.27
C MET A 26 -1.42 -3.88 -1.96
N LEU A 27 -1.33 -4.64 -0.86
CA LEU A 27 -0.30 -5.63 -0.58
C LEU A 27 -0.90 -7.02 -0.51
N VAL A 28 -0.15 -8.00 -1.00
CA VAL A 28 -0.41 -9.43 -0.84
C VAL A 28 0.76 -10.02 -0.07
N LEU A 29 0.49 -10.63 1.08
CA LEU A 29 1.51 -11.15 1.99
C LEU A 29 1.54 -12.67 1.91
N GLY A 30 2.73 -13.22 1.73
CA GLY A 30 2.96 -14.65 1.79
C GLY A 30 3.00 -15.15 3.23
N LYS A 31 2.64 -16.41 3.44
CA LYS A 31 2.59 -17.07 4.76
C LYS A 31 3.93 -17.11 5.49
N GLU A 32 5.03 -17.11 4.76
CA GLU A 32 6.41 -17.14 5.27
C GLU A 32 7.11 -15.78 5.13
N SER A 33 6.36 -14.73 4.77
CA SER A 33 6.95 -13.41 4.55
C SER A 33 7.68 -12.87 5.78
N ALA A 34 8.80 -12.19 5.53
CA ALA A 34 9.67 -11.66 6.59
C ALA A 34 8.95 -10.66 7.54
N ILE A 35 7.85 -10.05 7.08
CA ILE A 35 7.04 -9.11 7.85
C ILE A 35 5.57 -9.55 7.75
N GLY A 36 5.05 -10.12 8.84
CA GLY A 36 3.64 -10.50 8.90
C GLY A 36 2.67 -9.31 8.93
N CYS A 37 1.39 -9.61 8.71
CA CYS A 37 0.31 -8.62 8.58
C CYS A 37 0.22 -7.60 9.72
N ILE A 38 0.37 -8.02 10.97
CA ILE A 38 0.27 -7.11 12.14
C ILE A 38 1.33 -6.00 12.06
N ALA A 39 2.57 -6.36 11.75
CA ALA A 39 3.67 -5.41 11.64
C ALA A 39 3.48 -4.49 10.41
N MET A 40 3.04 -5.07 9.29
CA MET A 40 2.80 -4.32 8.06
C MET A 40 1.67 -3.30 8.24
N ARG A 41 0.55 -3.68 8.85
CA ARG A 41 -0.57 -2.77 9.14
C ARG A 41 -0.13 -1.57 9.99
N ARG A 42 0.63 -1.82 11.06
CA ARG A 42 1.18 -0.74 11.90
C ARG A 42 2.07 0.21 11.11
N ALA A 43 2.93 -0.33 10.22
CA ALA A 43 3.74 0.51 9.35
C ALA A 43 2.86 1.37 8.45
N ILE A 44 1.86 0.79 7.79
CA ILE A 44 0.96 1.51 6.89
C ILE A 44 0.19 2.61 7.63
N GLU A 45 -0.33 2.33 8.83
CA GLU A 45 -1.06 3.30 9.65
C GLU A 45 -0.22 4.54 10.02
N LEU A 46 1.10 4.38 10.14
CA LEU A 46 2.03 5.49 10.40
C LEU A 46 2.37 6.30 9.14
N LEU A 47 2.27 5.67 7.96
CA LEU A 47 2.80 6.21 6.71
C LEU A 47 1.69 6.76 5.80
N VAL A 48 0.46 6.27 5.93
CA VAL A 48 -0.67 6.60 5.05
C VAL A 48 -1.92 6.87 5.88
N LYS A 49 -2.56 8.03 5.67
CA LYS A 49 -3.82 8.39 6.36
C LYS A 49 -5.04 7.61 5.87
N ALA A 50 -4.96 6.97 4.72
CA ALA A 50 -6.09 6.29 4.13
C ALA A 50 -6.32 4.93 4.81
N PRO A 51 -7.59 4.55 5.06
CA PRO A 51 -7.88 3.27 5.68
C PRO A 51 -7.58 2.12 4.72
N PHE A 52 -6.91 1.11 5.25
CA PHE A 52 -6.73 -0.19 4.62
C PHE A 52 -7.61 -1.22 5.31
N GLU A 53 -8.23 -2.06 4.50
CA GLU A 53 -8.91 -3.26 4.94
C GLU A 53 -7.91 -4.41 4.97
N HIS A 54 -7.99 -5.23 6.01
CA HIS A 54 -7.28 -6.50 6.09
C HIS A 54 -8.26 -7.63 5.77
N ILE A 55 -7.89 -8.45 4.79
CA ILE A 55 -8.65 -9.61 4.37
C ILE A 55 -7.78 -10.84 4.66
N GLU A 56 -8.30 -11.72 5.50
CA GLU A 56 -7.71 -13.01 5.86
C GLU A 56 -8.55 -14.13 5.22
N PHE A 57 -7.88 -15.14 4.68
CA PHE A 57 -8.48 -16.35 4.10
C PHE A 57 -7.47 -17.50 4.14
N ASP A 58 -7.94 -18.73 3.96
CA ASP A 58 -7.08 -19.92 4.01
C ASP A 58 -6.53 -20.25 2.60
N ASP A 59 -5.21 -20.25 2.47
CA ASP A 59 -4.47 -20.58 1.24
C ASP A 59 -3.07 -21.12 1.60
N ASP A 60 -2.45 -21.98 0.81
CA ASP A 60 -1.14 -22.57 1.13
C ASP A 60 0.06 -21.62 0.92
N VAL A 61 -0.08 -20.55 0.13
CA VAL A 61 1.00 -19.59 -0.17
C VAL A 61 0.74 -18.23 0.47
N ILE A 62 -0.49 -17.74 0.39
CA ILE A 62 -0.86 -16.38 0.80
C ILE A 62 -1.49 -16.42 2.19
N SER A 63 -1.14 -15.47 3.05
CA SER A 63 -1.76 -15.30 4.37
C SER A 63 -2.80 -14.18 4.39
N ASP A 64 -2.44 -13.02 3.80
CA ASP A 64 -3.21 -11.80 4.01
C ASP A 64 -3.21 -10.91 2.77
N ILE A 65 -4.31 -10.19 2.57
CA ILE A 65 -4.39 -9.05 1.66
C ILE A 65 -4.63 -7.79 2.49
N LEU A 66 -3.82 -6.76 2.25
CA LEU A 66 -4.05 -5.41 2.75
C LEU A 66 -4.43 -4.53 1.57
N VAL A 67 -5.67 -4.04 1.53
CA VAL A 67 -6.18 -3.26 0.38
C VAL A 67 -6.82 -1.96 0.84
N ARG A 68 -6.64 -0.88 0.08
CA ARG A 68 -7.28 0.40 0.36
C ARG A 68 -8.80 0.22 0.39
N GLN A 69 -9.44 0.60 1.50
CA GLN A 69 -10.85 0.33 1.75
C GLN A 69 -11.79 0.95 0.69
N SER A 70 -11.37 2.05 0.05
CA SER A 70 -12.15 2.69 -1.03
C SER A 70 -12.28 1.85 -2.30
N LEU A 71 -11.35 0.91 -2.56
CA LEU A 71 -11.42 0.01 -3.72
C LEU A 71 -12.54 -1.02 -3.56
N LEU A 72 -12.81 -1.45 -2.32
CA LEU A 72 -13.91 -2.37 -2.00
C LEU A 72 -15.31 -1.78 -2.21
N LYS A 73 -15.40 -0.48 -2.54
CA LYS A 73 -16.66 0.13 -3.02
C LYS A 73 -16.95 -0.17 -4.48
N ARG A 74 -15.94 -0.59 -5.26
CA ARG A 74 -16.02 -0.85 -6.72
C ARG A 74 -15.90 -2.33 -7.07
N ILE A 75 -15.20 -3.11 -6.24
CA ILE A 75 -15.05 -4.56 -6.38
C ILE A 75 -15.48 -5.26 -5.09
N SER A 76 -16.12 -6.42 -5.21
CA SER A 76 -16.46 -7.23 -4.03
C SER A 76 -15.21 -7.87 -3.42
N ARG A 77 -15.24 -8.16 -2.11
CA ARG A 77 -14.15 -8.89 -1.44
C ARG A 77 -13.85 -10.23 -2.10
N GLY A 78 -14.89 -11.01 -2.44
CA GLY A 78 -14.73 -12.31 -3.10
C GLY A 78 -14.05 -12.20 -4.45
N ALA A 79 -14.50 -11.29 -5.31
CA ALA A 79 -13.87 -11.08 -6.62
C ALA A 79 -12.40 -10.64 -6.52
N LEU A 80 -12.05 -9.87 -5.49
CA LEU A 80 -10.66 -9.51 -5.22
C LEU A 80 -9.84 -10.73 -4.79
N ILE A 81 -10.34 -11.55 -3.87
CA ILE A 81 -9.67 -12.78 -3.43
C ILE A 81 -9.46 -13.72 -4.63
N ASP A 82 -10.49 -13.93 -5.45
CA ASP A 82 -10.41 -14.76 -6.65
C ASP A 82 -9.35 -14.23 -7.63
N PHE A 83 -9.29 -12.91 -7.84
CA PHE A 83 -8.25 -12.27 -8.65
C PHE A 83 -6.86 -12.54 -8.07
N VAL A 84 -6.66 -12.37 -6.75
CA VAL A 84 -5.37 -12.63 -6.11
C VAL A 84 -4.96 -14.11 -6.26
N LEU A 85 -5.86 -15.04 -5.97
CA LEU A 85 -5.59 -16.48 -6.05
C LEU A 85 -5.33 -16.96 -7.48
N THR A 86 -5.99 -16.38 -8.48
CA THR A 86 -5.85 -16.84 -9.88
C THR A 86 -4.75 -16.12 -10.65
N GLN A 87 -4.49 -14.83 -10.38
CA GLN A 87 -3.57 -14.02 -11.17
C GLN A 87 -2.27 -13.68 -10.43
N ILE A 88 -2.31 -13.47 -9.11
CA ILE A 88 -1.14 -13.03 -8.34
C ILE A 88 -0.40 -14.23 -7.74
N LYS A 89 -1.12 -15.16 -7.09
CA LYS A 89 -0.52 -16.33 -6.42
C LYS A 89 0.46 -17.10 -7.32
N PRO A 90 0.18 -17.38 -8.61
CA PRO A 90 1.13 -18.11 -9.46
C PRO A 90 2.46 -17.38 -9.71
N LEU A 91 2.52 -16.08 -9.42
CA LEU A 91 3.69 -15.21 -9.60
C LEU A 91 4.41 -14.91 -8.28
N MET A 92 3.99 -15.54 -7.18
CA MET A 92 4.38 -15.20 -5.83
C MET A 92 4.91 -16.43 -5.09
N SER A 93 5.99 -16.25 -4.32
CA SER A 93 6.48 -17.24 -3.35
C SER A 93 5.95 -16.93 -1.94
N ALA A 94 5.88 -17.95 -1.08
CA ALA A 94 5.31 -17.81 0.26
C ALA A 94 6.11 -16.86 1.18
N ASP A 95 7.38 -16.59 0.88
CA ASP A 95 8.27 -15.69 1.63
C ASP A 95 8.25 -14.23 1.13
N GLU A 96 7.45 -13.93 0.11
CA GLU A 96 7.38 -12.60 -0.51
C GLU A 96 6.25 -11.72 0.04
N ILE A 97 6.38 -10.42 -0.20
CA ILE A 97 5.29 -9.45 -0.08
C ILE A 97 5.23 -8.69 -1.39
N LEU A 98 4.13 -8.82 -2.12
CA LEU A 98 3.93 -8.13 -3.38
C LEU A 98 3.09 -6.87 -3.15
N HIS A 99 3.49 -5.77 -3.79
CA HIS A 99 2.65 -4.59 -3.90
C HIS A 99 1.97 -4.55 -5.27
N ALA A 100 0.72 -4.10 -5.29
CA ALA A 100 -0.04 -3.93 -6.51
C ALA A 100 -0.72 -2.55 -6.54
N GLU A 101 -0.66 -1.92 -7.71
CA GLU A 101 -1.45 -0.73 -8.06
C GLU A 101 -2.66 -1.20 -8.87
N LEU A 102 -3.86 -0.78 -8.48
CA LEU A 102 -5.12 -1.28 -9.05
C LEU A 102 -5.91 -0.14 -9.68
N ASP A 103 -6.11 -0.19 -11.00
CA ASP A 103 -7.03 0.69 -11.71
C ASP A 103 -8.40 -0.01 -11.89
N ILE A 104 -9.36 0.36 -11.04
CA ILE A 104 -10.72 -0.20 -11.06
C ILE A 104 -11.70 0.88 -11.51
N SER A 105 -12.21 0.74 -12.73
CA SER A 105 -13.23 1.62 -13.31
C SER A 105 -14.59 0.92 -13.39
N VAL A 106 -15.67 1.70 -13.24
CA VAL A 106 -17.06 1.22 -13.35
C VAL A 106 -17.75 2.02 -14.43
N GLN A 107 -18.24 1.34 -15.47
CA GLN A 107 -19.06 1.96 -16.51
C GLN A 107 -20.54 1.86 -16.12
N LEU A 108 -21.20 3.00 -16.04
CA LEU A 108 -22.62 3.09 -15.73
C LEU A 108 -23.38 3.45 -17.01
N ASN A 109 -24.26 2.57 -17.45
CA ASN A 109 -25.17 2.84 -18.55
C ASN A 109 -26.60 2.85 -18.00
N THR A 110 -27.21 4.03 -17.96
CA THR A 110 -28.63 4.18 -17.61
C THR A 110 -29.41 4.46 -18.88
N LYS A 111 -30.41 3.61 -19.18
CA LYS A 111 -31.46 3.97 -20.14
C LYS A 111 -32.45 4.85 -19.38
N LEU A 112 -32.55 6.13 -19.78
CA LEU A 112 -33.62 7.04 -19.36
C LEU A 112 -34.93 6.67 -20.05
#